data_AF-A0A946MUV9-F1
#
_entry.id   AF-A0A946MUV9-F1
#
_cell.length_a   1.000
_cell.length_b   1.000
_cell.length_c   1.000
_cell.angle_alpha   90.00
_cell.angle_beta   90.00
_cell.angle_gamma   90.00
#
_symmetry.space_group_name_H-M   'P 1'
#
loop_
_entity.id
_entity.type
_entity.pdbx_description
1 polymer ?
#
loop_
_entity_poly.entity_id
_entity_poly.type
_entity_poly.pdbx_seq_one_letter_code
_entity_poly.pdbx_strand_id
1 'polypeptide(L)'
;MNSLPRNSIASLLVTALLMPGFVEAKVGYQGEQGPPVIDETLKPAPEVQMSEEALLEIERQKAVWEKRMGDTKGFWAGYMNNRKNTASYKEQHLLRREKRKEKRLACRADIRRANRDSLLPESMRCFRATLTMELEMLRKEQQYVESIAGVTDQYKTAAIFHIHNLMEAISTVISAIDVGVYSNKEDLLEAKVNLESHYRLSKRMALAKLRVDRSKTWLNHLVVRLHSVLILGGPEEEVVPKIEEAIACLEQKEARIFPLFSLEDYSALDSQFRQVQSEIKFCTEMARKAFMLNKELEQAHDEL
;
A
#
# COMPACT_ATOMS: atom_id res chain seq x y z
N MET A 1 -5.53 -29.41 -29.72
CA MET A 1 -6.21 -28.47 -28.82
C MET A 1 -6.17 -29.07 -27.42
N ASN A 2 -5.10 -28.78 -26.66
CA ASN A 2 -4.98 -29.23 -25.27
C ASN A 2 -5.53 -28.13 -24.38
N SER A 3 -6.78 -28.28 -23.96
CA SER A 3 -7.41 -27.46 -22.93
C SER A 3 -6.59 -27.52 -21.64
N LEU A 4 -6.02 -26.40 -21.23
CA LEU A 4 -5.47 -26.26 -19.87
C LEU A 4 -6.62 -26.47 -18.85
N PRO A 5 -6.35 -27.12 -17.70
CA PRO A 5 -7.40 -27.46 -16.76
C PRO A 5 -8.08 -26.21 -16.16
N ARG A 6 -9.42 -26.21 -16.19
CA ARG A 6 -10.37 -25.18 -15.69
C ARG A 6 -10.07 -24.63 -14.27
N ASN A 7 -9.26 -25.31 -13.48
CA ASN A 7 -8.88 -24.90 -12.11
C ASN A 7 -7.85 -23.75 -12.04
N SER A 8 -7.21 -23.38 -13.15
CA SER A 8 -6.26 -22.26 -13.17
C SER A 8 -6.94 -20.88 -13.09
N ILE A 9 -8.17 -20.77 -13.59
CA ILE A 9 -8.96 -19.54 -13.68
C ILE A 9 -9.36 -19.04 -12.29
N ALA A 10 -9.82 -19.95 -11.41
CA ALA A 10 -10.21 -19.62 -10.04
C ALA A 10 -9.03 -19.13 -9.17
N SER A 11 -7.83 -19.71 -9.33
CA SER A 11 -6.62 -19.33 -8.58
C SER A 11 -6.08 -17.95 -9.00
N LEU A 12 -6.14 -17.67 -10.29
CA LEU A 12 -5.73 -16.41 -10.91
C LEU A 12 -6.69 -15.26 -10.56
N LEU A 13 -7.99 -15.51 -10.38
CA LEU A 13 -9.00 -14.49 -10.09
C LEU A 13 -9.17 -14.18 -8.59
N VAL A 14 -9.04 -15.17 -7.71
CA VAL A 14 -9.12 -14.97 -6.24
C VAL A 14 -7.95 -14.13 -5.71
N THR A 15 -6.79 -14.19 -6.35
CA THR A 15 -5.60 -13.40 -5.98
C THR A 15 -5.74 -11.90 -6.29
N ALA A 16 -6.55 -11.51 -7.28
CA ALA A 16 -6.88 -10.12 -7.56
C ALA A 16 -7.71 -9.45 -6.43
N LEU A 17 -8.39 -10.23 -5.59
CA LEU A 17 -9.35 -9.68 -4.61
C LEU A 17 -8.76 -9.30 -3.25
N LEU A 18 -7.49 -9.64 -3.02
CA LEU A 18 -6.82 -9.59 -1.71
C LEU A 18 -5.96 -8.32 -1.53
N MET A 19 -6.50 -7.15 -1.86
CA MET A 19 -6.05 -5.91 -1.25
C MET A 19 -6.11 -6.03 0.28
N PRO A 20 -5.14 -5.53 1.06
CA PRO A 20 -5.08 -5.68 2.51
C PRO A 20 -6.12 -4.81 3.23
N GLY A 21 -7.39 -5.17 3.05
CA GLY A 21 -8.58 -4.67 3.71
C GLY A 21 -9.75 -5.67 3.70
N PHE A 22 -9.71 -6.79 2.96
CA PHE A 22 -10.87 -7.67 2.82
C PHE A 22 -10.49 -9.17 2.75
N VAL A 23 -11.06 -9.91 3.71
CA VAL A 23 -11.38 -11.35 3.87
C VAL A 23 -10.56 -12.41 3.10
N GLU A 24 -10.21 -13.46 3.85
CA GLU A 24 -9.46 -14.66 3.47
C GLU A 24 -10.12 -15.51 2.37
N ALA A 25 -9.27 -16.02 1.47
CA ALA A 25 -9.38 -17.38 0.96
C ALA A 25 -7.96 -17.96 0.82
N LYS A 26 -7.79 -19.23 1.25
CA LYS A 26 -6.58 -20.04 1.09
C LYS A 26 -6.71 -20.82 -0.22
N VAL A 27 -5.76 -20.70 -1.15
CA VAL A 27 -5.51 -21.74 -2.17
C VAL A 27 -4.02 -21.72 -2.53
N GLY A 28 -3.41 -22.92 -2.63
CA GLY A 28 -2.00 -23.13 -2.99
C GLY A 28 -1.72 -22.84 -4.47
N TYR A 29 -0.51 -22.36 -4.75
CA TYR A 29 -0.02 -22.01 -6.08
C TYR A 29 0.91 -23.11 -6.60
N GLN A 30 0.71 -23.55 -7.85
CA GLN A 30 1.68 -24.35 -8.61
C GLN A 30 2.22 -23.52 -9.79
N GLY A 31 3.54 -23.35 -9.81
CA GLY A 31 4.41 -23.17 -10.99
C GLY A 31 4.09 -22.06 -12.00
N GLU A 32 4.98 -21.07 -12.10
CA GLU A 32 5.11 -20.19 -13.26
C GLU A 32 5.55 -21.00 -14.50
N GLN A 33 4.76 -20.98 -15.57
CA GLN A 33 5.20 -21.41 -16.91
C GLN A 33 5.41 -20.16 -17.78
N GLY A 34 6.53 -20.15 -18.51
CA GLY A 34 6.93 -19.07 -19.42
C GLY A 34 5.95 -18.87 -20.59
N PRO A 35 6.14 -17.77 -21.36
CA PRO A 35 5.21 -17.41 -22.42
C PRO A 35 5.19 -18.47 -23.54
N PRO A 36 4.02 -18.79 -24.12
CA PRO A 36 3.94 -19.69 -25.27
C PRO A 36 4.45 -19.01 -26.55
N VAL A 37 5.06 -19.83 -27.41
CA VAL A 37 5.46 -19.51 -28.78
C VAL A 37 4.20 -19.25 -29.61
N ILE A 38 4.15 -18.10 -30.30
CA ILE A 38 3.08 -17.73 -31.22
C ILE A 38 3.31 -18.48 -32.53
N ASP A 39 2.35 -19.31 -32.94
CA ASP A 39 2.36 -20.03 -34.22
C ASP A 39 1.86 -19.08 -35.33
N GLU A 40 2.77 -18.68 -36.22
CA GLU A 40 2.49 -17.80 -37.38
C GLU A 40 1.75 -18.57 -38.47
N THR A 41 0.43 -18.71 -38.39
CA THR A 41 -0.38 -18.97 -39.60
C THR A 41 -1.81 -18.43 -39.46
N LEU A 42 -1.97 -17.11 -39.66
CA LEU A 42 -3.28 -16.54 -40.04
C LEU A 42 -3.10 -15.54 -41.19
N LYS A 43 -3.89 -15.77 -42.24
CA LYS A 43 -3.95 -15.00 -43.50
C LYS A 43 -4.14 -13.50 -43.23
N PRO A 44 -3.56 -12.61 -44.06
CA PRO A 44 -3.64 -11.18 -43.82
C PRO A 44 -5.07 -10.68 -44.02
N ALA A 45 -5.62 -10.07 -42.98
CA ALA A 45 -6.81 -9.22 -43.06
C ALA A 45 -6.48 -7.97 -43.89
N PRO A 46 -7.47 -7.34 -44.56
CA PRO A 46 -7.23 -6.18 -45.42
C PRO A 46 -6.56 -5.03 -44.65
N GLU A 47 -5.55 -4.42 -45.27
CA GLU A 47 -4.81 -3.28 -44.75
C GLU A 47 -5.76 -2.11 -44.47
N VAL A 48 -6.18 -1.98 -43.20
CA VAL A 48 -6.79 -0.76 -42.69
C VAL A 48 -5.66 0.27 -42.61
N GLN A 49 -5.69 1.29 -43.47
CA GLN A 49 -4.79 2.44 -43.36
C GLN A 49 -5.07 3.17 -42.05
N MET A 50 -4.33 2.81 -41.01
CA MET A 50 -4.38 3.49 -39.72
C MET A 50 -3.69 4.85 -39.83
N SER A 51 -4.30 5.90 -39.28
CA SER A 51 -3.65 7.21 -39.22
C SER A 51 -2.39 7.13 -38.36
N GLU A 52 -1.39 7.95 -38.68
CA GLU A 52 -0.13 8.06 -37.92
C GLU A 52 -0.40 8.35 -36.42
N GLU A 53 -1.44 9.14 -36.13
CA GLU A 53 -1.92 9.40 -34.77
C GLU A 53 -2.43 8.13 -34.05
N ALA A 54 -3.12 7.22 -34.75
CA ALA A 54 -3.63 5.98 -34.17
C ALA A 54 -2.48 4.99 -33.87
N LEU A 55 -1.45 4.94 -34.72
CA LEU A 55 -0.26 4.13 -34.48
C LEU A 55 0.52 4.62 -33.25
N LEU A 56 0.73 5.94 -33.13
CA LEU A 56 1.38 6.55 -31.97
C LEU A 56 0.61 6.28 -30.66
N GLU A 57 -0.72 6.31 -30.70
CA GLU A 57 -1.53 6.00 -29.52
C GLU A 57 -1.44 4.53 -29.11
N ILE A 58 -1.40 3.60 -30.08
CA ILE A 58 -1.17 2.17 -29.79
C ILE A 58 0.19 1.94 -29.15
N GLU A 59 1.24 2.59 -29.66
CA GLU A 59 2.60 2.49 -29.08
C GLU A 59 2.64 3.01 -27.64
N ARG A 60 1.95 4.14 -27.36
CA ARG A 60 1.82 4.66 -25.99
C ARG A 60 1.11 3.68 -25.07
N GLN A 61 0.00 3.09 -25.52
CA GLN A 61 -0.74 2.12 -24.71
C GLN A 61 0.08 0.85 -24.44
N LYS A 62 0.84 0.36 -25.43
CA LYS A 62 1.79 -0.75 -25.25
C LYS A 62 2.86 -0.42 -24.21
N ALA A 63 3.47 0.77 -24.30
CA ALA A 63 4.49 1.19 -23.34
C ALA A 63 3.93 1.30 -21.90
N VAL A 64 2.71 1.83 -21.73
CA VAL A 64 2.02 1.86 -20.43
C VAL A 64 1.78 0.46 -19.90
N TRP A 65 1.32 -0.46 -20.76
CA TRP A 65 1.07 -1.84 -20.41
C TRP A 65 2.34 -2.58 -19.98
N GLU A 66 3.42 -2.49 -20.75
CA GLU A 66 4.72 -3.07 -20.44
C GLU A 66 5.27 -2.53 -19.13
N LYS A 67 5.12 -1.23 -18.88
CA LYS A 67 5.50 -0.61 -17.62
C LYS A 67 4.70 -1.17 -16.45
N ARG A 68 3.38 -1.34 -16.57
CA ARG A 68 2.55 -1.95 -15.51
C ARG A 68 2.98 -3.38 -15.22
N MET A 69 3.28 -4.17 -16.26
CA MET A 69 3.79 -5.53 -16.10
C MET A 69 5.15 -5.55 -15.38
N GLY A 70 6.06 -4.65 -15.76
CA GLY A 70 7.34 -4.47 -15.09
C GLY A 70 7.19 -4.08 -13.62
N ASP A 71 6.40 -3.05 -13.33
CA ASP A 71 6.16 -2.50 -11.99
C ASP A 71 5.49 -3.52 -11.04
N THR A 72 4.78 -4.51 -11.58
CA THR A 72 4.03 -5.52 -10.79
C THR A 72 4.69 -6.89 -10.77
N LYS A 73 5.81 -7.07 -11.45
CA LYS A 73 6.54 -8.35 -11.50
C LYS A 73 6.99 -8.78 -10.09
N GLY A 74 6.64 -10.01 -9.69
CA GLY A 74 7.00 -10.56 -8.37
C GLY A 74 6.29 -9.90 -7.18
N PHE A 75 5.48 -8.86 -7.40
CA PHE A 75 4.76 -8.15 -6.34
C PHE A 75 3.85 -9.09 -5.55
N TRP A 76 3.01 -9.86 -6.24
CA TRP A 76 2.04 -10.75 -5.62
C TRP A 76 2.72 -11.84 -4.77
N ALA A 77 3.76 -12.48 -5.31
CA ALA A 77 4.54 -13.48 -4.59
C ALA A 77 5.21 -12.87 -3.34
N GLY A 78 5.85 -11.70 -3.48
CA GLY A 78 6.44 -10.97 -2.36
C GLY A 78 5.42 -10.56 -1.30
N TYR A 79 4.22 -10.14 -1.73
CA TYR A 79 3.11 -9.81 -0.83
C TYR A 79 2.61 -11.04 -0.07
N MET A 80 2.39 -12.16 -0.76
CA MET A 80 1.90 -13.39 -0.14
C MET A 80 2.91 -13.98 0.86
N ASN A 81 4.21 -13.94 0.53
CA ASN A 81 5.27 -14.36 1.44
C ASN A 81 5.31 -13.51 2.72
N ASN A 82 5.00 -12.21 2.63
CA ASN A 82 5.00 -11.28 3.76
C ASN A 82 3.61 -10.99 4.35
N ARG A 83 2.56 -11.70 3.91
CA ARG A 83 1.18 -11.42 4.33
C ARG A 83 0.98 -11.58 5.83
N LYS A 84 1.48 -12.68 6.40
CA LYS A 84 1.42 -12.95 7.85
C LYS A 84 2.20 -11.91 8.65
N ASN A 85 3.39 -11.54 8.18
CA ASN A 85 4.20 -10.50 8.81
C ASN A 85 3.51 -9.14 8.79
N THR A 86 2.88 -8.79 7.67
CA THR A 86 2.08 -7.56 7.54
C THR A 86 0.88 -7.56 8.49
N ALA A 87 0.16 -8.67 8.61
CA ALA A 87 -0.98 -8.80 9.51
C ALA A 87 -0.55 -8.68 10.98
N SER A 88 0.50 -9.43 11.37
CA SER A 88 1.09 -9.38 12.71
C SER A 88 1.60 -7.97 13.05
N TYR A 89 2.26 -7.29 12.11
CA TYR A 89 2.68 -5.89 12.29
C TYR A 89 1.48 -4.98 12.59
N LYS A 90 0.39 -5.06 11.81
CA LYS A 90 -0.81 -4.24 12.02
C LYS A 90 -1.42 -4.47 13.40
N GLU A 91 -1.59 -5.73 13.79
CA GLU A 91 -2.13 -6.12 15.09
C GLU A 91 -1.26 -5.60 16.24
N GLN A 92 0.03 -5.91 16.22
CA GLN A 92 0.97 -5.45 17.24
C GLN A 92 1.08 -3.92 17.29
N HIS A 93 0.98 -3.24 16.14
CA HIS A 93 0.99 -1.79 16.07
C HIS A 93 -0.23 -1.18 16.77
N LEU A 94 -1.43 -1.76 16.62
CA LEU A 94 -2.62 -1.34 17.36
C LEU A 94 -2.44 -1.52 18.87
N LEU A 95 -1.95 -2.68 19.31
CA LEU A 95 -1.68 -2.95 20.73
C LEU A 95 -0.66 -1.97 21.32
N ARG A 96 0.44 -1.66 20.59
CA ARG A 96 1.42 -0.67 21.03
C ARG A 96 0.82 0.74 21.10
N ARG A 97 -0.07 1.13 20.17
CA ARG A 97 -0.77 2.43 20.22
C ARG A 97 -1.67 2.54 21.44
N GLU A 98 -2.35 1.46 21.82
CA GLU A 98 -3.18 1.40 23.01
C GLU A 98 -2.35 1.55 24.28
N LYS A 99 -1.27 0.76 24.43
CA LYS A 99 -0.31 0.92 25.55
C LYS A 99 0.26 2.33 25.65
N ARG A 100 0.59 2.98 24.52
CA ARG A 100 1.04 4.37 24.49
C ARG A 100 -0.07 5.35 24.90
N LYS A 101 -1.33 5.07 24.58
CA LYS A 101 -2.48 5.88 25.03
C LYS A 101 -2.65 5.78 26.54
N GLU A 102 -2.63 4.56 27.08
CA GLU A 102 -2.70 4.30 28.54
C GLU A 102 -1.56 4.99 29.29
N LYS A 103 -0.31 4.84 28.82
CA LYS A 103 0.84 5.49 29.46
C LYS A 103 0.73 7.01 29.46
N ARG A 104 0.23 7.61 28.37
CA ARG A 104 -0.03 9.06 28.31
C ARG A 104 -1.12 9.51 29.29
N LEU A 105 -2.15 8.70 29.51
CA LEU A 105 -3.19 9.00 30.49
C LEU A 105 -2.67 8.90 31.92
N ALA A 106 -1.92 7.84 32.23
CA ALA A 106 -1.23 7.69 33.53
C ALA A 106 -0.32 8.90 33.80
N CYS A 107 0.49 9.28 32.81
CA CYS A 107 1.37 10.44 32.92
C CYS A 107 0.64 11.77 33.14
N ARG A 108 -0.53 11.97 32.52
CA ARG A 108 -1.36 13.15 32.81
C ARG A 108 -1.84 13.15 34.27
N ALA A 109 -2.19 11.99 34.82
CA ALA A 109 -2.62 11.88 36.21
C ALA A 109 -1.45 12.10 37.19
N ASP A 110 -0.24 11.64 36.85
CA ASP A 110 0.95 11.82 37.69
C ASP A 110 1.40 13.29 37.71
N ILE A 111 1.45 13.94 36.54
CA ILE A 111 1.77 15.37 36.43
C ILE A 111 0.75 16.25 37.19
N ARG A 112 -0.54 15.89 37.18
CA ARG A 112 -1.57 16.63 37.94
C ARG A 112 -1.43 16.49 39.46
N ARG A 113 -0.88 15.36 39.92
CA ARG A 113 -0.63 15.10 41.35
C ARG A 113 0.71 15.63 41.83
N ALA A 114 1.62 15.96 40.91
CA ALA A 114 2.91 16.53 41.22
C ALA A 114 2.77 17.93 41.84
N ASN A 115 3.56 18.19 42.89
CA ASN A 115 3.71 19.52 43.46
C ASN A 115 4.71 20.36 42.64
N ARG A 116 4.91 21.63 43.00
CA ARG A 116 5.81 22.55 42.28
C ARG A 116 7.22 21.98 42.07
N ASP A 117 7.79 21.35 43.09
CA ASP A 117 9.18 20.88 43.09
C ASP A 117 9.34 19.55 42.33
N SER A 118 8.29 18.73 42.25
CA SER A 118 8.30 17.45 41.52
C SER A 118 7.77 17.56 40.08
N LEU A 119 7.19 18.70 39.69
CA LEU A 119 6.53 18.86 38.40
C LEU A 119 7.47 18.64 37.20
N LEU A 120 8.66 19.23 37.23
CA LEU A 120 9.65 19.08 36.15
C LEU A 120 10.23 17.66 36.11
N PRO A 121 10.73 17.08 37.23
CA PRO A 121 11.16 15.68 37.26
C PRO A 121 10.10 14.70 36.76
N GLU A 122 8.84 14.90 37.16
CA GLU A 122 7.72 14.05 36.74
C GLU A 122 7.45 14.20 35.24
N SER A 123 7.47 15.43 34.72
CA SER A 123 7.30 15.71 33.29
C SER A 123 8.39 15.07 32.44
N MET A 124 9.66 15.14 32.87
CA MET A 124 10.79 14.50 32.21
C MET A 124 10.67 12.98 32.23
N ARG A 125 10.35 12.38 33.38
CA ARG A 125 10.12 10.94 33.53
C ARG A 125 9.04 10.44 32.58
N CYS A 126 7.93 11.18 32.50
CA CYS A 126 6.81 10.84 31.63
C CYS A 126 7.11 11.00 30.15
N PHE A 127 7.83 12.07 29.78
CA PHE A 127 8.22 12.29 28.41
C PHE A 127 9.20 11.22 27.94
N ARG A 128 10.25 10.95 28.72
CA ARG A 128 11.21 9.87 28.50
C ARG A 128 10.51 8.51 28.29
N ALA A 129 9.62 8.12 29.20
CA ALA A 129 8.91 6.84 29.06
C ALA A 129 8.07 6.76 27.76
N THR A 130 7.45 7.87 27.35
CA THR A 130 6.70 7.94 26.09
C THR A 130 7.62 7.83 24.87
N LEU A 131 8.80 8.46 24.94
CA LEU A 131 9.83 8.41 23.89
C LEU A 131 10.44 7.01 23.74
N THR A 132 10.70 6.30 24.85
CA THR A 132 11.19 4.92 24.84
C THR A 132 10.21 3.98 24.14
N MET A 133 8.91 4.10 24.43
CA MET A 133 7.87 3.34 23.72
C MET A 133 7.83 3.68 22.23
N GLU A 134 8.03 4.94 21.87
CA GLU A 134 8.06 5.39 20.48
C GLU A 134 9.26 4.80 19.72
N LEU A 135 10.44 4.69 20.33
CA LEU A 135 11.61 4.02 19.72
C LEU A 135 11.33 2.56 19.38
N GLU A 136 10.68 1.80 20.27
CA GLU A 136 10.33 0.40 19.99
C GLU A 136 9.37 0.31 18.80
N MET A 137 8.38 1.20 18.74
CA MET A 137 7.46 1.27 17.60
C MET A 137 8.18 1.60 16.29
N LEU A 138 9.11 2.55 16.29
CA LEU A 138 9.86 2.98 15.11
C LEU A 138 10.76 1.86 14.57
N ARG A 139 11.44 1.10 15.45
CA ARG A 139 12.23 -0.08 15.02
C ARG A 139 11.36 -1.11 14.29
N LYS A 140 10.15 -1.34 14.78
CA LYS A 140 9.20 -2.28 14.17
C LYS A 140 8.60 -1.74 12.87
N GLU A 141 8.38 -0.44 12.80
CA GLU A 141 7.95 0.24 11.58
C GLU A 141 9.05 0.19 10.49
N GLN A 142 10.31 0.37 10.86
CA GLN A 142 11.45 0.21 9.94
C GLN A 142 11.52 -1.21 9.37
N GLN A 143 11.48 -2.24 10.22
CA GLN A 143 11.47 -3.65 9.79
C GLN A 143 10.29 -3.94 8.84
N TYR A 144 9.12 -3.38 9.14
CA TYR A 144 7.97 -3.51 8.27
C TYR A 144 8.20 -2.85 6.91
N VAL A 145 8.70 -1.60 6.88
CA VAL A 145 9.03 -0.89 5.63
C VAL A 145 10.07 -1.64 4.82
N GLU A 146 11.08 -2.23 5.43
CA GLU A 146 12.11 -3.06 4.75
C GLU A 146 11.49 -4.30 4.08
N SER A 147 10.53 -4.95 4.73
CA SER A 147 9.88 -6.17 4.23
C SER A 147 8.71 -5.95 3.28
N ILE A 148 8.24 -4.70 3.12
CA ILE A 148 7.02 -4.42 2.36
C ILE A 148 7.25 -4.66 0.85
N ALA A 149 6.32 -5.38 0.23
CA ALA A 149 6.32 -5.61 -1.20
C ALA A 149 5.56 -4.50 -1.95
N GLY A 150 5.96 -4.27 -3.21
CA GLY A 150 5.31 -3.34 -4.13
C GLY A 150 5.51 -1.88 -3.76
N VAL A 151 6.73 -1.53 -3.36
CA VAL A 151 7.16 -0.14 -3.15
C VAL A 151 8.50 -0.01 -3.83
N THR A 152 8.67 1.06 -4.59
CA THR A 152 9.93 1.40 -5.25
C THR A 152 11.01 1.78 -4.24
N ASP A 153 12.27 1.50 -4.57
CA ASP A 153 13.39 1.72 -3.66
C ASP A 153 13.54 3.19 -3.24
N GLN A 154 13.16 4.13 -4.11
CA GLN A 154 13.14 5.55 -3.80
C GLN A 154 12.30 5.86 -2.55
N TYR A 155 11.02 5.46 -2.53
CA TYR A 155 10.14 5.76 -1.41
C TYR A 155 10.42 4.89 -0.19
N LYS A 156 10.91 3.66 -0.41
CA LYS A 156 11.35 2.76 0.66
C LYS A 156 12.53 3.36 1.43
N THR A 157 13.57 3.80 0.71
CA THR A 157 14.78 4.41 1.27
C THR A 157 14.45 5.73 1.97
N ALA A 158 13.62 6.58 1.35
CA ALA A 158 13.19 7.84 1.96
C ALA A 158 12.43 7.62 3.28
N ALA A 159 11.52 6.63 3.34
CA ALA A 159 10.80 6.30 4.57
C ALA A 159 11.74 5.78 5.67
N ILE A 160 12.66 4.88 5.32
CA ILE A 160 13.66 4.34 6.27
C ILE A 160 14.55 5.47 6.81
N PHE A 161 15.03 6.36 5.94
CA PHE A 161 15.83 7.52 6.32
C PHE A 161 15.14 8.40 7.35
N HIS A 162 13.87 8.78 7.13
CA HIS A 162 13.14 9.62 8.09
C HIS A 162 12.75 8.88 9.38
N ILE A 163 12.53 7.56 9.34
CA ILE A 163 12.36 6.76 10.56
C ILE A 163 13.65 6.79 11.38
N HIS A 164 14.80 6.57 10.74
CA HIS A 164 16.11 6.55 11.38
C HIS A 164 16.42 7.91 12.03
N ASN A 165 16.28 9.02 11.29
CA ASN A 165 16.51 10.36 11.83
C ASN A 165 15.62 10.66 13.05
N LEU A 166 14.36 10.21 13.04
CA LEU A 166 13.49 10.37 14.21
C LEU A 166 13.96 9.50 15.39
N MET A 167 14.43 8.28 15.13
CA MET A 167 14.98 7.42 16.19
C MET A 167 16.24 8.03 16.83
N GLU A 168 17.13 8.60 16.04
CA GLU A 168 18.31 9.31 16.53
C GLU A 168 17.91 10.53 17.36
N ALA A 169 17.03 11.39 16.83
CA ALA A 169 16.56 12.58 17.54
C ALA A 169 15.88 12.22 18.88
N ILE A 170 15.06 11.17 18.90
CA ILE A 170 14.44 10.69 20.15
C ILE A 170 15.51 10.18 21.12
N SER A 171 16.50 9.43 20.64
CA SER A 171 17.59 8.91 21.48
C SER A 171 18.39 10.06 22.10
N THR A 172 18.70 11.11 21.33
CA THR A 172 19.34 12.32 21.83
C THR A 172 18.53 13.01 22.92
N VAL A 173 17.22 13.16 22.74
CA VAL A 173 16.34 13.76 23.77
C VAL A 173 16.28 12.90 25.02
N ILE A 174 16.22 11.57 24.91
CA ILE A 174 16.28 10.67 26.07
C ILE A 174 17.62 10.84 26.82
N SER A 175 18.74 10.85 26.11
CA SER A 175 20.06 11.06 26.73
C SER A 175 20.17 12.43 27.41
N ALA A 176 19.63 13.48 26.79
CA ALA A 176 19.60 14.82 27.37
C ALA A 176 18.74 14.88 28.65
N ILE A 177 17.63 14.13 28.72
CA ILE A 177 16.87 13.96 29.96
C ILE A 177 17.70 13.24 31.02
N ASP A 178 18.37 12.14 30.65
CA ASP A 178 19.10 11.28 31.60
C ASP A 178 20.33 12.00 32.19
N VAL A 179 20.94 12.93 31.45
CA VAL A 179 22.07 13.76 31.91
C VAL A 179 21.59 15.07 32.58
N GLY A 180 20.29 15.36 32.58
CA GLY A 180 19.72 16.53 33.25
C GLY A 180 19.94 17.86 32.51
N VAL A 181 20.01 17.83 31.18
CA VAL A 181 20.20 19.04 30.34
C VAL A 181 19.02 20.01 30.46
N TYR A 182 17.80 19.50 30.60
CA TYR A 182 16.59 20.31 30.68
C TYR A 182 16.43 20.90 32.09
N SER A 183 16.60 22.22 32.19
CA SER A 183 16.59 22.93 33.49
C SER A 183 15.23 23.50 33.86
N ASN A 184 14.37 23.71 32.86
CA ASN A 184 13.03 24.25 33.04
C ASN A 184 12.01 23.53 32.12
N LYS A 185 10.74 23.93 32.23
CA LYS A 185 9.64 23.30 31.47
C LYS A 185 9.64 23.76 30.01
N GLU A 186 10.08 24.99 29.76
CA GLU A 186 10.14 25.64 28.46
C GLU A 186 11.11 24.89 27.53
N ASP A 187 12.31 24.53 28.02
CA ASP A 187 13.31 23.75 27.28
C ASP A 187 12.75 22.37 26.86
N LEU A 188 12.01 21.72 27.76
CA LEU A 188 11.39 20.42 27.50
C LEU A 188 10.25 20.53 26.47
N LEU A 189 9.49 21.63 26.52
CA LEU A 189 8.44 21.92 25.55
C LEU A 189 9.04 22.23 24.17
N GLU A 190 10.14 22.98 24.12
CA GLU A 190 10.86 23.27 22.88
C GLU A 190 11.37 21.98 22.23
N ALA A 191 12.04 21.10 22.99
CA ALA A 191 12.47 19.79 22.49
C ALA A 191 11.31 18.97 21.92
N LYS A 192 10.14 19.02 22.56
CA LYS A 192 8.93 18.35 22.08
C LYS A 192 8.41 18.96 20.77
N VAL A 193 8.43 20.29 20.64
CA VAL A 193 8.04 21.02 19.42
C VAL A 193 9.00 20.67 18.28
N ASN A 194 10.30 20.70 18.54
CA ASN A 194 11.33 20.38 17.55
C ASN A 194 11.22 18.93 17.04
N LEU A 195 10.94 17.98 17.94
CA LEU A 195 10.64 16.60 17.54
C LEU A 195 9.41 16.49 16.63
N GLU A 196 8.38 17.30 16.87
CA GLU A 196 7.16 17.30 16.05
C GLU A 196 7.40 17.92 14.67
N SER A 197 7.96 19.14 14.62
CA SER A 197 8.13 19.91 13.39
C SER A 197 9.18 19.33 12.45
N HIS A 198 10.35 18.93 12.96
CA HIS A 198 11.48 18.54 12.10
C HIS A 198 11.53 17.06 11.77
N TYR A 199 11.08 16.19 12.70
CA TYR A 199 11.28 14.75 12.57
C TYR A 199 9.98 13.98 12.36
N ARG A 200 8.95 14.20 13.19
CA ARG A 200 7.69 13.46 13.07
C ARG A 200 6.92 13.85 11.81
N LEU A 201 6.86 15.13 11.46
CA LEU A 201 6.19 15.58 10.23
C LEU A 201 6.84 15.00 8.97
N SER A 202 8.17 15.10 8.87
CA SER A 202 8.96 14.52 7.78
C SER A 202 8.74 13.01 7.64
N LYS A 203 8.73 12.26 8.76
CA LYS A 203 8.39 10.84 8.75
C LYS A 203 6.97 10.57 8.25
N ARG A 204 5.98 11.34 8.73
CA ARG A 204 4.58 11.18 8.32
C ARG A 204 4.41 11.41 6.82
N MET A 205 5.09 12.42 6.27
CA MET A 205 5.12 12.70 4.84
C MET A 205 5.72 11.52 4.05
N ALA A 206 6.91 11.06 4.44
CA ALA A 206 7.58 9.95 3.75
C ALA A 206 6.74 8.66 3.76
N LEU A 207 6.13 8.32 4.90
CA LEU A 207 5.23 7.18 5.02
C LEU A 207 3.93 7.37 4.24
N ALA A 208 3.44 8.60 4.07
CA ALA A 208 2.28 8.86 3.21
C ALA A 208 2.63 8.61 1.74
N LYS A 209 3.76 9.13 1.23
CA LYS A 209 4.22 8.87 -0.14
C LYS A 209 4.49 7.38 -0.39
N LEU A 210 5.07 6.67 0.59
CA LEU A 210 5.22 5.22 0.53
C LEU A 210 3.88 4.47 0.41
N ARG A 211 2.83 4.91 1.11
CA ARG A 211 1.48 4.31 1.00
C ARG A 211 0.85 4.60 -0.36
N VAL A 212 1.07 5.78 -0.92
CA VAL A 212 0.64 6.16 -2.27
C VAL A 212 1.29 5.24 -3.31
N ASP A 213 2.61 5.09 -3.25
CA ASP A 213 3.37 4.21 -4.16
C ASP A 213 2.91 2.77 -4.08
N ARG A 214 2.73 2.25 -2.86
CA ARG A 214 2.17 0.91 -2.68
C ARG A 214 0.79 0.73 -3.29
N SER A 215 -0.06 1.76 -3.19
CA SER A 215 -1.41 1.71 -3.75
C SER A 215 -1.40 1.74 -5.27
N LYS A 216 -0.43 2.47 -5.87
CA LYS A 216 -0.18 2.43 -7.31
C LYS A 216 0.18 1.02 -7.77
N THR A 217 1.11 0.33 -7.09
CA THR A 217 1.47 -1.04 -7.46
C THR A 217 0.28 -2.00 -7.36
N TRP A 218 -0.55 -1.87 -6.32
CA TRP A 218 -1.80 -2.65 -6.22
C TRP A 218 -2.77 -2.37 -7.37
N LEU A 219 -2.95 -1.11 -7.73
CA LEU A 219 -3.82 -0.71 -8.84
C LEU A 219 -3.31 -1.31 -10.15
N ASN A 220 -2.02 -1.16 -10.43
CA ASN A 220 -1.40 -1.69 -11.64
C ASN A 220 -1.53 -3.21 -11.69
N HIS A 221 -1.36 -3.88 -10.54
CA HIS A 221 -1.55 -5.32 -10.44
C HIS A 221 -3.00 -5.71 -10.77
N LEU A 222 -3.98 -5.01 -10.21
CA LEU A 222 -5.41 -5.26 -10.48
C LEU A 222 -5.74 -5.11 -11.97
N VAL A 223 -5.29 -4.02 -12.58
CA VAL A 223 -5.49 -3.76 -14.02
C VAL A 223 -4.88 -4.88 -14.85
N VAL A 224 -3.63 -5.27 -14.55
CA VAL A 224 -2.95 -6.38 -15.23
C VAL A 224 -3.71 -7.69 -15.08
N ARG A 225 -4.21 -8.00 -13.87
CA ARG A 225 -4.98 -9.22 -13.62
C ARG A 225 -6.30 -9.22 -14.42
N LEU A 226 -7.02 -8.11 -14.47
CA LEU A 226 -8.29 -8.00 -15.20
C LEU A 226 -8.10 -8.13 -16.72
N HIS A 227 -7.08 -7.48 -17.28
CA HIS A 227 -6.74 -7.68 -18.70
C HIS A 227 -6.34 -9.13 -19.01
N SER A 228 -5.57 -9.78 -18.12
CA SER A 228 -5.24 -11.19 -18.27
C SER A 228 -6.48 -12.09 -18.29
N VAL A 229 -7.55 -11.71 -17.59
CA VAL A 229 -8.83 -12.45 -17.61
C VAL A 229 -9.51 -12.28 -18.96
N LEU A 230 -9.58 -11.06 -19.50
CA LEU A 230 -10.14 -10.82 -20.83
C LEU A 230 -9.41 -11.61 -21.93
N ILE A 231 -8.07 -11.65 -21.89
CA ILE A 231 -7.25 -12.24 -22.96
C ILE A 231 -7.15 -13.77 -22.83
N LEU A 232 -6.92 -14.28 -21.61
CA LEU A 232 -6.59 -15.70 -21.38
C LEU A 232 -7.70 -16.46 -20.67
N GLY A 233 -8.57 -15.76 -19.94
CA GLY A 233 -9.62 -16.37 -19.14
C GLY A 233 -10.85 -16.75 -19.97
N GLY A 234 -11.11 -16.04 -21.07
CA GLY A 234 -12.30 -16.25 -21.90
C GLY A 234 -13.60 -16.10 -21.11
N PRO A 235 -13.85 -14.95 -20.46
CA PRO A 235 -15.07 -14.74 -19.69
C PRO A 235 -16.31 -14.76 -20.60
N GLU A 236 -17.47 -15.00 -19.99
CA GLU A 236 -18.76 -14.95 -20.68
C GLU A 236 -19.00 -13.58 -21.34
N GLU A 237 -19.65 -13.56 -22.51
CA GLU A 237 -19.82 -12.34 -23.32
C GLU A 237 -20.49 -11.20 -22.54
N GLU A 238 -21.44 -11.53 -21.67
CA GLU A 238 -22.15 -10.56 -20.82
C GLU A 238 -21.26 -9.91 -19.73
N VAL A 239 -20.13 -10.55 -19.41
CA VAL A 239 -19.20 -10.12 -18.36
C VAL A 239 -18.11 -9.22 -18.91
N VAL A 240 -17.68 -9.45 -20.16
CA VAL A 240 -16.64 -8.67 -20.86
C VAL A 240 -16.80 -7.15 -20.64
N PRO A 241 -17.94 -6.51 -20.98
CA PRO A 241 -18.08 -5.06 -20.83
C PRO A 241 -18.00 -4.58 -19.37
N LYS A 242 -18.37 -5.42 -18.39
CA LYS A 242 -18.26 -5.08 -16.97
C LYS A 242 -16.81 -5.10 -16.47
N ILE A 243 -16.00 -6.02 -17.00
CA ILE A 243 -14.56 -6.06 -16.71
C ILE A 243 -13.87 -4.84 -17.35
N GLU A 244 -14.20 -4.51 -18.59
CA GLU A 244 -13.68 -3.32 -19.28
C GLU A 244 -14.04 -2.02 -18.56
N GLU A 245 -15.28 -1.88 -18.09
CA GLU A 245 -15.71 -0.73 -17.29
C GLU A 245 -14.90 -0.61 -15.99
N ALA A 246 -14.65 -1.73 -15.31
CA ALA A 246 -13.84 -1.75 -14.09
C ALA A 246 -12.37 -1.38 -14.35
N ILE A 247 -11.79 -1.84 -15.46
CA ILE A 247 -10.45 -1.47 -15.91
C ILE A 247 -10.39 0.05 -16.15
N ALA A 248 -11.30 0.59 -16.98
CA ALA A 248 -11.34 2.01 -17.29
C ALA A 248 -11.47 2.87 -16.03
N CYS A 249 -12.28 2.44 -15.07
CA CYS A 249 -12.40 3.08 -13.76
C CYS A 249 -11.04 3.11 -13.02
N LEU A 250 -10.34 1.97 -12.94
CA LEU A 250 -9.04 1.87 -12.27
C LEU A 250 -7.98 2.74 -12.94
N GLU A 251 -7.90 2.74 -14.26
CA GLU A 251 -6.94 3.56 -15.02
C GLU A 251 -7.17 5.06 -14.80
N GLN A 252 -8.44 5.49 -14.76
CA GLN A 252 -8.77 6.87 -14.40
C GLN A 252 -8.26 7.22 -12.99
N LYS A 253 -8.31 6.29 -12.03
CA LYS A 253 -7.79 6.52 -10.68
C LYS A 253 -6.27 6.46 -10.60
N GLU A 254 -5.61 5.69 -11.46
CA GLU A 254 -4.15 5.71 -11.61
C GLU A 254 -3.66 7.14 -11.94
N ALA A 255 -4.34 7.81 -12.88
CA ALA A 255 -4.02 9.19 -13.25
C ALA A 255 -4.19 10.18 -12.08
N ARG A 256 -5.10 9.91 -11.13
CA ARG A 256 -5.29 10.72 -9.91
C ARG A 256 -4.26 10.45 -8.83
N ILE A 257 -3.59 9.29 -8.85
CA ILE A 257 -2.53 8.95 -7.89
C ILE A 257 -1.25 9.75 -8.19
N PHE A 258 -0.88 9.91 -9.46
CA PHE A 258 0.42 10.47 -9.83
C PHE A 258 0.69 11.89 -9.27
N PRO A 259 -0.25 12.86 -9.35
CA PRO A 259 -0.04 14.20 -8.79
C PRO A 259 0.20 14.22 -7.28
N LEU A 260 -0.22 13.18 -6.54
CA LEU A 260 -0.05 13.12 -5.09
C LEU A 260 1.43 13.08 -4.67
N PHE A 261 2.33 12.58 -5.52
CA PHE A 261 3.76 12.55 -5.22
C PHE A 261 4.39 13.95 -5.16
N SER A 262 3.81 14.91 -5.88
CA SER A 262 4.25 16.31 -5.93
C SER A 262 3.75 17.13 -4.73
N LEU A 263 2.87 16.59 -3.89
CA LEU A 263 2.40 17.30 -2.69
C LEU A 263 3.51 17.36 -1.62
N GLU A 264 3.67 18.55 -1.05
CA GLU A 264 4.62 18.84 0.03
C GLU A 264 3.92 19.06 1.38
N ASP A 265 2.62 19.28 1.39
CA ASP A 265 1.83 19.37 2.62
C ASP A 265 1.24 18.01 3.01
N TYR A 266 1.48 17.58 4.25
CA TYR A 266 1.06 16.27 4.73
C TYR A 266 -0.47 16.16 4.82
N SER A 267 -1.16 17.22 5.23
CA SER A 267 -2.61 17.20 5.41
C SER A 267 -3.33 17.10 4.06
N ALA A 268 -2.88 17.89 3.07
CA ALA A 268 -3.33 17.82 1.69
C ALA A 268 -3.09 16.42 1.10
N LEU A 269 -1.89 15.87 1.29
CA LEU A 269 -1.57 14.51 0.81
C LEU A 269 -2.46 13.45 1.44
N ASP A 270 -2.59 13.41 2.78
CA ASP A 270 -3.39 12.36 3.46
C ASP A 270 -4.88 12.47 3.11
N SER A 271 -5.43 13.69 2.99
CA SER A 271 -6.84 13.90 2.62
C SER A 271 -7.14 13.51 1.17
N GLN A 272 -6.36 14.01 0.19
CA GLN A 272 -6.55 13.69 -1.21
C GLN A 272 -6.31 12.20 -1.48
N PHE A 273 -5.31 11.60 -0.83
CA PHE A 273 -5.06 10.18 -0.95
C PHE A 273 -6.23 9.33 -0.41
N ARG A 274 -6.84 9.70 0.72
CA ARG A 274 -8.04 9.01 1.23
C ARG A 274 -9.21 9.09 0.26
N GLN A 275 -9.41 10.24 -0.39
CA GLN A 275 -10.45 10.39 -1.40
C GLN A 275 -10.19 9.45 -2.58
N VAL A 276 -8.98 9.43 -3.12
CA VAL A 276 -8.61 8.51 -4.21
C VAL A 276 -8.78 7.04 -3.78
N GLN A 277 -8.42 6.68 -2.54
CA GLN A 277 -8.64 5.34 -2.01
C GLN A 277 -10.13 4.95 -1.94
N SER A 278 -11.01 5.87 -1.56
CA SER A 278 -12.45 5.61 -1.56
C SER A 278 -13.00 5.39 -2.97
N GLU A 279 -12.48 6.11 -3.96
CA GLU A 279 -12.88 5.96 -5.36
C GLU A 279 -12.37 4.65 -5.96
N ILE A 280 -11.13 4.24 -5.64
CA ILE A 280 -10.59 2.94 -6.03
C ILE A 280 -11.45 1.81 -5.47
N LYS A 281 -11.93 1.95 -4.23
CA LYS A 281 -12.82 0.95 -3.62
C LYS A 281 -14.05 0.69 -4.49
N PHE A 282 -14.66 1.74 -5.04
CA PHE A 282 -15.80 1.60 -5.96
C PHE A 282 -15.42 0.82 -7.22
N CYS A 283 -14.30 1.16 -7.88
CA CYS A 283 -13.83 0.41 -9.05
C CYS A 283 -13.56 -1.08 -8.71
N THR A 284 -12.98 -1.38 -7.54
CA THR A 284 -12.74 -2.76 -7.11
C THR A 284 -14.03 -3.53 -6.81
N GLU A 285 -15.09 -2.85 -6.36
CA GLU A 285 -16.41 -3.47 -6.17
C GLU A 285 -17.08 -3.79 -7.51
N MET A 286 -16.87 -2.97 -8.55
CA MET A 286 -17.32 -3.28 -9.91
C MET A 286 -16.63 -4.54 -10.44
N ALA A 287 -15.30 -4.61 -10.32
CA ALA A 287 -14.52 -5.79 -10.71
C ALA A 287 -14.99 -7.06 -9.97
N ARG A 288 -15.29 -6.94 -8.67
CA ARG A 288 -15.85 -8.04 -7.86
C ARG A 288 -17.20 -8.52 -8.37
N LYS A 289 -18.10 -7.61 -8.69
CA LYS A 289 -19.43 -7.95 -9.23
C LYS A 289 -19.33 -8.64 -10.59
N ALA A 290 -18.47 -8.16 -11.47
CA ALA A 290 -18.20 -8.79 -12.75
C ALA A 290 -17.70 -10.24 -12.57
N PHE A 291 -16.76 -10.44 -11.62
CA PHE A 291 -16.27 -11.77 -11.29
C PHE A 291 -17.35 -12.71 -10.75
N MET A 292 -18.19 -12.24 -9.82
CA MET A 292 -19.27 -13.06 -9.26
C MET A 292 -20.26 -13.49 -10.34
N LEU A 293 -20.63 -12.57 -11.24
CA LEU A 293 -21.51 -12.88 -12.36
C LEU A 293 -20.90 -13.93 -13.29
N ASN A 294 -19.61 -13.80 -13.63
CA ASN A 294 -18.93 -14.81 -14.47
C ASN A 294 -19.00 -16.20 -13.86
N LYS A 295 -18.78 -16.29 -12.55
CA LYS A 295 -18.86 -17.57 -11.83
C LYS A 295 -20.28 -18.14 -11.83
N GLU A 296 -21.30 -17.30 -11.66
CA GLU A 296 -22.70 -17.73 -11.70
C GLU A 296 -23.08 -18.26 -13.08
N LEU A 297 -22.65 -17.60 -14.16
CA LEU A 297 -22.89 -18.02 -15.53
C LEU A 297 -22.13 -19.30 -15.90
N GLU A 298 -20.86 -19.43 -15.50
CA GLU A 298 -20.07 -20.66 -15.67
C GLU A 298 -20.76 -21.86 -15.00
N GLN A 299 -21.30 -21.67 -13.79
CA GLN A 299 -22.03 -22.72 -13.07
C GLN A 299 -23.34 -23.10 -13.77
N ALA A 300 -24.08 -22.13 -14.29
CA ALA A 300 -25.31 -22.39 -15.02
C ALA A 300 -25.06 -23.13 -16.36
N HIS A 301 -23.94 -22.84 -17.04
CA HIS A 301 -23.55 -23.54 -18.26
C HIS A 301 -23.03 -24.96 -18.03
N ASP A 302 -22.38 -25.23 -16.88
CA ASP A 302 -21.92 -26.59 -16.52
C ASP A 302 -23.05 -27.50 -15.99
N GLU A 303 -24.21 -26.93 -15.62
CA GLU A 303 -25.41 -27.67 -15.17
C GLU A 303 -26.38 -28.06 -16.32
N LEU A 304 -26.14 -27.59 -17.54
CA LEU A 304 -26.92 -27.86 -18.76
C LEU A 304 -26.24 -28.92 -19.65
#